data_AF-A0A9E5NKL5-F1
#
_entry.id   AF-A0A9E5NKL5-F1
#
_cell.length_a   1.000
_cell.length_b   1.000
_cell.length_c   1.000
_cell.angle_alpha   90.00
_cell.angle_beta   90.00
_cell.angle_gamma   90.00
#
_symmetry.space_group_name_H-M   'P 1'
#
loop_
_entity.id
_entity.type
_entity.pdbx_description
1 polymer ?
#
loop_
_entity_poly.entity_id
_entity_poly.type
_entity_poly.pdbx_seq_one_letter_code
_entity_poly.pdbx_strand_id
1 'polypeptide(L)'
;MRVPWLVGVPLRTLDAFFTPPDCPWNYSVVAADGSTMPPDRHSPVRYYVINTGHAVLTYGDSPNADLDSSTGFYFRSEDLYFDPSTGSFPVEGARLSALMSVAELKALWGAARRMGAPVVALGDGSLILWGLQNEDARVQGQLLGEFLRYLEEFRAAGIPVASYISYPGAQDVVNSLRVWLCRQEAIDCSNCSSSQVMDICRALAWILDRQLFGLLGAGERSEIFDSTSAILERYGIHRIQFF
;
A
#
# COMPACT_ATOMS: atom_id res chain seq x y z
N MET A 1 -13.25 -17.80 9.60
CA MET A 1 -14.39 -17.45 8.72
C MET A 1 -13.81 -17.07 7.36
N ARG A 2 -14.17 -17.77 6.27
CA ARG A 2 -13.71 -17.42 4.92
C ARG A 2 -14.82 -16.64 4.23
N VAL A 3 -14.58 -15.37 3.96
CA VAL A 3 -15.43 -14.51 3.11
C VAL A 3 -14.73 -14.30 1.77
N PRO A 4 -15.45 -14.21 0.64
CA PRO A 4 -14.85 -14.09 -0.68
C PRO A 4 -14.37 -12.67 -1.02
N TRP A 5 -14.45 -11.73 -0.07
CA TRP A 5 -14.00 -10.35 -0.18
C TRP A 5 -13.09 -9.98 1.00
N LEU A 6 -12.35 -8.87 0.88
CA LEU A 6 -11.50 -8.35 1.95
C LEU A 6 -12.34 -7.73 3.07
N VAL A 7 -11.87 -7.90 4.31
CA VAL A 7 -12.44 -7.29 5.51
C VAL A 7 -11.34 -6.58 6.29
N GLY A 8 -11.66 -5.44 6.89
CA GLY A 8 -10.80 -4.74 7.85
C GLY A 8 -11.04 -5.25 9.25
N VAL A 9 -10.04 -5.86 9.89
CA VAL A 9 -10.19 -6.35 11.27
C VAL A 9 -9.76 -5.23 12.24
N PRO A 10 -10.68 -4.65 13.03
CA PRO A 10 -10.33 -3.58 13.96
C PRO A 10 -9.40 -4.09 15.06
N LEU A 11 -8.40 -3.30 15.43
CA LEU A 11 -7.51 -3.69 16.53
C LEU A 11 -8.19 -3.66 17.91
N ARG A 12 -9.17 -2.77 18.11
CA ARG A 12 -9.92 -2.68 19.38
C ARG A 12 -11.41 -2.40 19.22
N THR A 13 -11.77 -1.37 18.45
CA THR A 13 -13.17 -0.89 18.33
C THR A 13 -13.60 -0.68 16.89
N LEU A 14 -14.91 -0.73 16.59
CA LEU A 14 -15.44 -0.47 15.24
C LEU A 14 -15.91 0.97 15.03
N ASP A 15 -16.11 1.74 16.09
CA ASP A 15 -16.86 3.00 16.11
C ASP A 15 -16.12 4.17 16.77
N ALA A 16 -14.85 4.00 17.16
CA ALA A 16 -14.07 5.06 17.79
C ALA A 16 -13.47 6.03 16.77
N PHE A 17 -13.48 7.31 17.12
CA PHE A 17 -12.80 8.39 16.43
C PHE A 17 -11.69 8.95 17.32
N PHE A 18 -10.55 9.26 16.71
CA PHE A 18 -9.37 9.78 17.41
C PHE A 18 -8.97 11.12 16.81
N THR A 19 -8.88 12.14 17.64
CA THR A 19 -8.35 13.45 17.25
C THR A 19 -6.83 13.36 17.02
N PRO A 20 -6.29 14.16 16.09
CA PRO A 20 -4.87 14.16 15.82
C PRO A 20 -4.12 14.76 17.02
N PRO A 21 -2.91 14.26 17.34
CA PRO A 21 -2.04 14.92 18.30
C PRO A 21 -1.53 16.26 17.73
N ASP A 22 -0.98 17.10 18.60
CA ASP A 22 -0.31 18.33 18.18
C ASP A 22 0.84 18.03 17.21
N CYS A 23 0.89 18.76 16.10
CA CYS A 23 1.96 18.64 15.13
C CYS A 23 3.25 19.30 15.66
N PRO A 24 4.41 18.63 15.60
CA PRO A 24 5.68 19.27 15.94
C PRO A 24 5.94 20.51 15.10
N TRP A 25 6.58 21.53 15.68
CA TRP A 25 6.95 22.74 14.93
C TRP A 25 8.06 22.47 13.89
N ASN A 26 9.10 21.76 14.31
CA ASN A 26 10.23 21.36 13.46
C ASN A 26 10.08 19.90 13.05
N TYR A 27 9.89 19.63 11.76
CA TYR A 27 9.81 18.28 11.21
C TYR A 27 10.06 18.27 9.70
N SER A 28 10.36 17.09 9.16
CA SER A 28 10.46 16.87 7.72
C SER A 28 9.44 15.86 7.23
N VAL A 29 8.90 16.10 6.03
CA VAL A 29 8.07 15.17 5.29
C VAL A 29 8.84 14.79 4.03
N VAL A 30 9.01 13.50 3.79
CA VAL A 30 9.63 13.00 2.57
C VAL A 30 8.61 12.17 1.83
N ALA A 31 8.41 12.45 0.55
CA ALA A 31 7.55 11.67 -0.31
C ALA A 31 8.30 11.19 -1.55
N ALA A 32 7.90 10.04 -2.08
CA ALA A 32 8.40 9.52 -3.35
C ALA A 32 7.26 8.96 -4.18
N ASP A 33 7.39 9.13 -5.50
CA ASP A 33 6.46 8.64 -6.51
C ASP A 33 7.25 8.17 -7.73
N GLY A 34 6.66 7.28 -8.53
CA GLY A 34 7.30 6.61 -9.63
C GLY A 34 6.42 6.50 -10.85
N SER A 35 7.07 6.36 -12.00
CA SER A 35 6.40 6.07 -13.25
C SER A 35 7.22 5.10 -14.07
N THR A 36 6.55 4.45 -15.02
CA THR A 36 7.20 3.45 -15.87
C THR A 36 6.87 3.65 -17.33
N MET A 37 7.81 3.24 -18.18
CA MET A 37 7.56 2.94 -19.58
C MET A 37 7.73 1.42 -19.75
N PRO A 38 6.63 0.66 -19.93
CA PRO A 38 6.70 -0.79 -20.02
C PRO A 38 7.33 -1.25 -21.35
N PRO A 39 7.79 -2.51 -21.43
CA PRO A 39 8.28 -3.05 -22.68
C PRO A 39 7.19 -3.08 -23.77
N ASP A 40 7.54 -2.61 -24.96
CA ASP A 40 6.69 -2.71 -26.15
C ASP A 40 7.00 -4.01 -26.92
N ARG A 41 5.97 -4.83 -27.13
CA ARG A 41 6.07 -6.08 -27.91
C ARG A 41 6.26 -5.86 -29.42
N HIS A 42 5.96 -4.67 -29.92
CA HIS A 42 6.15 -4.30 -31.33
C HIS A 42 7.50 -3.64 -31.58
N SER A 43 8.24 -3.30 -30.52
CA SER A 43 9.59 -2.77 -30.62
C SER A 43 10.59 -3.87 -30.99
N PRO A 44 11.57 -3.60 -31.89
CA PRO A 44 12.64 -4.54 -32.20
C PRO A 44 13.61 -4.76 -31.01
N VAL A 45 13.55 -3.89 -29.99
CA VAL A 45 14.37 -3.97 -28.77
C VAL A 45 13.45 -3.97 -27.55
N ARG A 46 13.67 -4.92 -26.64
CA ARG A 46 12.92 -5.03 -25.38
C ARG A 46 13.67 -4.28 -24.28
N TYR A 47 13.02 -3.30 -23.67
CA TYR A 47 13.55 -2.52 -22.55
C TYR A 47 12.38 -1.97 -21.73
N TYR A 48 12.65 -1.49 -20.53
CA TYR A 48 11.72 -0.66 -19.77
C TYR A 48 12.47 0.47 -19.09
N VAL A 49 11.71 1.47 -18.67
CA VAL A 49 12.22 2.59 -17.87
C VAL A 49 11.43 2.66 -16.58
N ILE A 50 12.14 2.88 -15.48
CA ILE A 50 11.54 3.28 -14.20
C ILE A 50 12.08 4.66 -13.88
N ASN A 51 11.19 5.62 -13.72
CA ASN A 51 11.53 6.94 -13.21
C ASN A 51 11.01 7.04 -11.77
N THR A 52 11.82 7.60 -10.88
CA THR A 52 11.44 7.86 -9.49
C THR A 52 11.75 9.31 -9.15
N GLY A 53 10.81 9.98 -8.51
CA GLY A 53 11.00 11.32 -7.96
C GLY A 53 10.87 11.27 -6.44
N HIS A 54 11.51 12.22 -5.77
CA HIS A 54 11.25 12.48 -4.36
C HIS A 54 11.12 13.97 -4.08
N ALA A 55 10.38 14.29 -3.03
CA ALA A 55 10.27 15.62 -2.47
C ALA A 55 10.50 15.56 -0.96
N VAL A 56 11.41 16.39 -0.47
CA VAL A 56 11.68 16.61 0.95
C VAL A 56 11.20 18.01 1.29
N LEU A 57 10.30 18.11 2.25
CA LEU A 57 9.82 19.38 2.80
C LEU A 57 10.22 19.45 4.26
N THR A 58 10.96 20.48 4.65
CA THR A 58 11.34 20.76 6.04
C THR A 58 10.57 21.96 6.54
N TYR A 59 9.92 21.81 7.69
CA TYR A 59 9.08 22.81 8.35
C TYR A 59 9.74 23.33 9.63
N GLY A 60 9.28 24.50 10.08
CA GLY A 60 9.69 25.13 11.32
C GLY A 60 10.74 26.23 11.12
N ASP A 61 11.79 26.22 11.94
CA ASP A 61 12.74 27.33 12.08
C ASP A 61 13.66 27.53 10.86
N SER A 62 13.90 26.44 10.10
CA SER A 62 14.76 26.42 8.92
C SER A 62 14.03 25.77 7.75
N PRO A 63 13.00 26.43 7.18
CA PRO A 63 12.20 25.82 6.13
C PRO A 63 13.01 25.60 4.86
N ASN A 64 12.85 24.43 4.24
CA ASN A 64 13.55 24.08 3.01
C ASN A 64 12.73 23.10 2.17
N ALA A 65 12.97 23.08 0.86
CA ALA A 65 12.44 22.10 -0.06
C ALA A 65 13.58 21.56 -0.95
N ASP A 66 13.70 20.25 -1.03
CA ASP A 66 14.62 19.54 -1.92
C ASP A 66 13.83 18.55 -2.77
N LEU A 67 13.95 18.69 -4.08
CA LEU A 67 13.23 17.85 -5.05
C LEU A 67 14.22 17.36 -6.08
N ASP A 68 14.22 16.05 -6.32
CA ASP A 68 15.10 15.44 -7.29
C ASP A 68 14.48 14.18 -7.86
N SER A 69 14.97 13.76 -9.02
CA SER A 69 14.47 12.60 -9.75
C SER A 69 15.60 11.80 -10.38
N SER A 70 15.39 10.49 -10.46
CA SER A 70 16.33 9.55 -11.07
C SER A 70 15.59 8.61 -12.00
N THR A 71 16.18 8.37 -13.16
CA THR A 71 15.66 7.46 -14.20
C THR A 71 16.60 6.27 -14.37
N GLY A 72 16.06 5.06 -14.33
CA GLY A 72 16.75 3.82 -14.68
C GLY A 72 16.30 3.29 -16.04
N PHE A 73 17.26 2.93 -16.88
CA PHE A 73 17.03 2.29 -18.18
C PHE A 73 17.51 0.84 -18.13
N TYR A 74 16.60 -0.09 -18.44
CA TYR A 74 16.76 -1.52 -18.18
C TYR A 74 16.53 -2.31 -19.47
N PHE A 75 17.53 -3.07 -19.90
CA PHE A 75 17.52 -3.70 -21.23
C PHE A 75 18.30 -5.02 -21.32
N ARG A 76 19.06 -5.38 -20.28
CA ARG A 76 19.82 -6.63 -20.25
C ARG A 76 18.89 -7.78 -19.92
N SER A 77 19.26 -9.01 -20.27
CA SER A 77 18.44 -10.19 -20.00
C SER A 77 18.11 -10.34 -18.51
N GLU A 78 19.07 -10.02 -17.62
CA GLU A 78 18.90 -9.97 -16.17
C GLU A 78 17.95 -8.88 -15.68
N ASP A 79 17.76 -7.81 -16.45
CA ASP A 79 16.78 -6.79 -16.14
C ASP A 79 15.38 -7.18 -16.61
N LEU A 80 15.30 -7.89 -17.75
CA LEU A 80 14.06 -8.16 -18.48
C LEU A 80 13.31 -9.41 -17.99
N TYR A 81 13.99 -10.30 -17.25
CA TYR A 81 13.45 -11.58 -16.81
C TYR A 81 13.91 -11.89 -15.38
N PHE A 82 13.01 -12.39 -14.53
CA PHE A 82 13.41 -12.92 -13.21
C PHE A 82 14.09 -14.29 -13.30
N ASP A 83 13.97 -14.98 -14.44
CA ASP A 83 14.82 -16.12 -14.78
C ASP A 83 15.40 -15.96 -16.21
N PRO A 84 16.53 -15.26 -16.34
CA PRO A 84 17.16 -15.01 -17.63
C PRO A 84 17.64 -16.28 -18.34
N SER A 85 17.95 -17.34 -17.57
CA SER A 85 18.47 -18.59 -18.12
C SER A 85 17.42 -19.37 -18.91
N THR A 86 16.16 -19.24 -18.49
CA THR A 86 15.01 -19.87 -19.16
C THR A 86 14.17 -18.88 -19.97
N GLY A 87 14.42 -17.58 -19.84
CA GLY A 87 13.56 -16.53 -20.39
C GLY A 87 12.18 -16.45 -19.72
N SER A 88 12.06 -17.00 -18.51
CA SER A 88 10.79 -17.03 -17.77
C SER A 88 10.59 -15.77 -16.94
N PHE A 89 9.33 -15.50 -16.61
CA PHE A 89 8.91 -14.37 -15.79
C PHE A 89 9.39 -13.03 -16.37
N PRO A 90 8.90 -12.65 -17.56
CA PRO A 90 9.20 -11.35 -18.13
C PRO A 90 8.75 -10.22 -17.20
N VAL A 91 9.54 -9.14 -17.14
CA VAL A 91 9.20 -7.90 -16.43
C VAL A 91 8.14 -7.14 -17.21
N GLU A 92 6.88 -7.35 -16.84
CA GLU A 92 5.71 -6.70 -17.42
C GLU A 92 4.54 -6.72 -16.42
N GLY A 93 3.52 -5.89 -16.67
CA GLY A 93 2.32 -5.83 -15.85
C GLY A 93 2.61 -5.70 -14.35
N ALA A 94 2.03 -6.60 -13.56
CA ALA A 94 2.16 -6.61 -12.10
C ALA A 94 3.61 -6.68 -11.60
N ARG A 95 4.52 -7.35 -12.34
CA ARG A 95 5.93 -7.46 -11.95
C ARG A 95 6.67 -6.14 -12.14
N LEU A 96 6.39 -5.43 -13.24
CA LEU A 96 6.93 -4.09 -13.46
C LEU A 96 6.38 -3.09 -12.43
N SER A 97 5.08 -3.17 -12.11
CA SER A 97 4.48 -2.36 -11.06
C SER A 97 5.14 -2.61 -9.69
N ALA A 98 5.42 -3.87 -9.33
CA ALA A 98 6.09 -4.18 -8.08
C ALA A 98 7.56 -3.73 -8.06
N LEU A 99 8.29 -3.83 -9.19
CA LEU A 99 9.63 -3.25 -9.32
C LEU A 99 9.62 -1.72 -9.12
N MET A 100 8.62 -1.03 -9.69
CA MET A 100 8.42 0.40 -9.50
C MET A 100 8.21 0.72 -8.01
N SER A 101 7.35 0.00 -7.32
CA SER A 101 7.14 0.19 -5.86
C SER A 101 8.40 -0.05 -5.03
N VAL A 102 9.25 -1.01 -5.40
CA VAL A 102 10.57 -1.19 -4.75
C VAL A 102 11.49 -0.02 -5.03
N ALA A 103 11.51 0.49 -6.27
CA ALA A 103 12.31 1.65 -6.66
C ALA A 103 11.86 2.94 -5.94
N GLU A 104 10.55 3.16 -5.82
CA GLU A 104 9.95 4.26 -5.05
C GLU A 104 10.36 4.20 -3.58
N LEU A 105 10.21 3.03 -2.93
CA LEU A 105 10.58 2.86 -1.53
C LEU A 105 12.09 3.04 -1.31
N LYS A 106 12.92 2.61 -2.28
CA LYS A 106 14.36 2.87 -2.28
C LYS A 106 14.67 4.37 -2.37
N ALA A 107 14.03 5.09 -3.27
CA ALA A 107 14.21 6.53 -3.42
C ALA A 107 13.77 7.27 -2.15
N LEU A 108 12.62 6.89 -1.60
CA LEU A 108 12.08 7.40 -0.34
C LEU A 108 13.08 7.22 0.80
N TRP A 109 13.66 6.01 0.95
CA TRP A 109 14.67 5.73 1.97
C TRP A 109 15.93 6.57 1.75
N GLY A 110 16.40 6.64 0.51
CA GLY A 110 17.59 7.40 0.13
C GLY A 110 17.50 8.86 0.57
N ALA A 111 16.32 9.47 0.43
CA ALA A 111 16.01 10.83 0.85
C ALA A 111 15.78 10.96 2.36
N ALA A 112 14.91 10.13 2.94
CA ALA A 112 14.52 10.21 4.34
C ALA A 112 15.69 10.03 5.31
N ARG A 113 16.62 9.11 5.02
CA ARG A 113 17.77 8.83 5.90
C ARG A 113 18.77 9.99 6.04
N ARG A 114 18.67 11.02 5.19
CA ARG A 114 19.52 12.22 5.25
C ARG A 114 18.94 13.29 6.18
N MET A 115 17.70 13.12 6.64
CA MET A 115 16.98 14.10 7.43
C MET A 115 17.20 13.91 8.93
N GLY A 116 17.20 15.01 9.67
CA GLY A 116 17.11 14.97 11.13
C GLY A 116 15.70 14.64 11.60
N ALA A 117 15.57 13.88 12.69
CA ALA A 117 14.27 13.61 13.29
C ALA A 117 13.65 14.90 13.88
N PRO A 118 12.30 15.03 13.90
CA PRO A 118 11.32 14.06 13.41
C PRO A 118 11.12 14.12 11.89
N VAL A 119 11.02 12.95 11.27
CA VAL A 119 10.75 12.79 9.83
C VAL A 119 9.68 11.73 9.61
N VAL A 120 8.80 11.96 8.64
CA VAL A 120 7.84 10.97 8.15
C VAL A 120 8.05 10.71 6.67
N ALA A 121 7.97 9.43 6.27
CA ALA A 121 8.12 8.98 4.91
C ALA A 121 6.75 8.59 4.33
N LEU A 122 6.39 9.18 3.20
CA LEU A 122 5.09 8.99 2.54
C LEU A 122 5.28 8.37 1.14
N GLY A 123 4.65 7.23 0.90
CA GLY A 123 4.50 6.66 -0.44
C GLY A 123 3.19 7.09 -1.09
N ASP A 124 3.17 7.19 -2.42
CA ASP A 124 1.93 7.27 -3.18
C ASP A 124 1.36 5.86 -3.42
N GLY A 125 0.04 5.70 -3.27
CA GLY A 125 -0.65 4.43 -3.47
C GLY A 125 -0.58 3.47 -2.28
N SER A 126 -0.53 2.17 -2.58
CA SER A 126 -0.70 1.08 -1.61
C SER A 126 0.66 0.47 -1.22
N LEU A 127 0.92 0.34 0.08
CA LEU A 127 2.06 -0.45 0.59
C LEU A 127 1.84 -1.97 0.48
N ILE A 128 0.66 -2.42 0.05
CA ILE A 128 0.36 -3.83 -0.20
C ILE A 128 0.59 -4.14 -1.68
N LEU A 129 1.57 -4.99 -1.97
CA LEU A 129 1.90 -5.47 -3.32
C LEU A 129 0.95 -6.57 -3.82
N TRP A 130 -0.33 -6.24 -4.00
CA TRP A 130 -1.40 -7.17 -4.42
C TRP A 130 -1.07 -7.95 -5.69
N GLY A 131 -0.41 -7.31 -6.66
CA GLY A 131 -0.02 -7.91 -7.92
C GLY A 131 0.89 -9.14 -7.77
N LEU A 132 1.53 -9.30 -6.60
CA LEU A 132 2.37 -10.46 -6.32
C LEU A 132 1.60 -11.65 -5.77
N GLN A 133 0.34 -11.52 -5.31
CA GLN A 133 -0.34 -12.57 -4.54
C GLN A 133 -0.35 -13.95 -5.22
N ASN A 134 -0.52 -13.99 -6.54
CA ASN A 134 -0.58 -15.23 -7.34
C ASN A 134 0.66 -15.43 -8.23
N GLU A 135 1.72 -14.63 -8.03
CA GLU A 135 2.99 -14.80 -8.76
C GLU A 135 3.78 -16.01 -8.26
N ASP A 136 4.73 -16.45 -9.08
CA ASP A 136 5.65 -17.52 -8.74
C ASP A 136 6.48 -17.18 -7.48
N ALA A 137 6.79 -18.20 -6.68
CA ALA A 137 7.50 -18.04 -5.42
C ALA A 137 8.88 -17.36 -5.59
N ARG A 138 9.55 -17.57 -6.73
CA ARG A 138 10.81 -16.87 -7.05
C ARG A 138 10.58 -15.36 -7.21
N VAL A 139 9.60 -14.97 -8.03
CA VAL A 139 9.27 -13.56 -8.29
C VAL A 139 8.80 -12.88 -7.00
N GLN A 140 7.89 -13.55 -6.27
CA GLN A 140 7.45 -13.09 -4.95
C GLN A 140 8.64 -12.90 -4.01
N GLY A 141 9.50 -13.91 -3.86
CA GLY A 141 10.61 -13.89 -2.92
C GLY A 141 11.61 -12.77 -3.22
N GLN A 142 11.92 -12.53 -4.49
CA GLN A 142 12.84 -11.47 -4.89
C GLN A 142 12.24 -10.08 -4.63
N LEU A 143 11.07 -9.79 -5.18
CA LEU A 143 10.47 -8.45 -5.11
C LEU A 143 10.01 -8.10 -3.70
N LEU A 144 9.31 -9.03 -3.04
CA LEU A 144 8.87 -8.79 -1.67
C LEU A 144 10.07 -8.75 -0.71
N GLY A 145 11.09 -9.58 -0.93
CA GLY A 145 12.30 -9.55 -0.12
C GLY A 145 13.00 -8.17 -0.15
N GLU A 146 13.15 -7.57 -1.34
CA GLU A 146 13.72 -6.22 -1.45
C GLU A 146 12.83 -5.14 -0.84
N PHE A 147 11.50 -5.23 -1.05
CA PHE A 147 10.55 -4.30 -0.46
C PHE A 147 10.59 -4.31 1.06
N LEU A 148 10.50 -5.51 1.66
CA LEU A 148 10.54 -5.69 3.11
C LEU A 148 11.88 -5.27 3.70
N ARG A 149 12.99 -5.48 2.98
CA ARG A 149 14.31 -4.99 3.43
C ARG A 149 14.29 -3.48 3.64
N TYR A 150 13.72 -2.69 2.73
CA TYR A 150 13.64 -1.23 2.94
C TYR A 150 12.69 -0.86 4.08
N LEU A 151 11.55 -1.55 4.25
CA LEU A 151 10.69 -1.32 5.42
C LEU A 151 11.43 -1.61 6.73
N GLU A 152 12.33 -2.58 6.75
CA GLU A 152 13.22 -2.83 7.89
C GLU A 152 14.23 -1.70 8.10
N GLU A 153 14.83 -1.12 7.05
CA GLU A 153 15.70 0.05 7.17
C GLU A 153 14.97 1.24 7.83
N PHE A 154 13.74 1.53 7.40
CA PHE A 154 12.91 2.56 8.00
C PHE A 154 12.59 2.27 9.47
N ARG A 155 12.20 1.03 9.77
CA ARG A 155 11.91 0.59 11.14
C ARG A 155 13.13 0.73 12.05
N ALA A 156 14.30 0.29 11.58
CA ALA A 156 15.55 0.38 12.33
C ALA A 156 15.99 1.82 12.59
N ALA A 157 15.70 2.73 11.66
CA ALA A 157 15.95 4.17 11.82
C ALA A 157 14.88 4.90 12.66
N GLY A 158 13.78 4.23 13.04
CA GLY A 158 12.65 4.85 13.74
C GLY A 158 11.89 5.86 12.88
N ILE A 159 11.94 5.73 11.56
CA ILE A 159 11.24 6.62 10.62
C ILE A 159 9.90 5.96 10.24
N PRO A 160 8.75 6.54 10.62
CA PRO A 160 7.45 6.02 10.21
C PRO A 160 7.26 6.12 8.70
N VAL A 161 6.77 5.03 8.11
CA VAL A 161 6.35 4.96 6.71
C VAL A 161 4.82 4.89 6.68
N ALA A 162 4.21 5.77 5.90
CA ALA A 162 2.79 5.71 5.58
C ALA A 162 2.61 5.83 4.07
N SER A 163 1.42 5.50 3.57
CA SER A 163 1.05 5.79 2.18
C SER A 163 -0.35 6.35 2.11
N TYR A 164 -0.65 6.99 0.99
CA TYR A 164 -1.95 7.60 0.75
C TYR A 164 -2.52 7.14 -0.59
N ILE A 165 -3.79 6.74 -0.58
CA ILE A 165 -4.52 6.37 -1.79
C ILE A 165 -5.56 7.45 -2.04
N SER A 166 -5.40 8.19 -3.14
CA SER A 166 -6.39 9.16 -3.59
C SER A 166 -7.68 8.46 -4.04
N TYR A 167 -8.82 8.92 -3.53
CA TYR A 167 -10.16 8.46 -3.93
C TYR A 167 -10.33 6.92 -3.89
N PRO A 168 -10.07 6.28 -2.73
CA PRO A 168 -9.97 4.82 -2.64
C PRO A 168 -11.33 4.15 -2.90
N GLY A 169 -11.31 3.04 -3.63
CA GLY A 169 -12.50 2.22 -3.95
C GLY A 169 -12.74 1.05 -2.99
N ALA A 170 -12.09 1.04 -1.83
CA ALA A 170 -12.14 -0.05 -0.88
C ALA A 170 -13.51 -0.15 -0.17
N GLN A 171 -13.82 -1.38 0.28
CA GLN A 171 -15.01 -1.71 1.06
C GLN A 171 -14.65 -2.61 2.24
N ASP A 172 -13.39 -2.64 2.65
CA ASP A 172 -12.85 -3.57 3.66
C ASP A 172 -13.57 -3.36 5.00
N VAL A 173 -13.80 -2.11 5.41
CA VAL A 173 -14.45 -1.78 6.70
C VAL A 173 -15.96 -1.97 6.60
N VAL A 174 -16.58 -1.51 5.50
CA VAL A 174 -18.00 -1.74 5.24
C VAL A 174 -18.30 -3.24 5.17
N ASN A 175 -17.40 -4.03 4.58
CA ASN A 175 -17.51 -5.49 4.56
C ASN A 175 -17.41 -6.09 5.96
N SER A 176 -16.58 -5.56 6.85
CA SER A 176 -16.57 -5.96 8.26
C SER A 176 -17.89 -5.70 8.97
N LEU A 177 -18.55 -4.57 8.69
CA LEU A 177 -19.90 -4.30 9.19
C LEU A 177 -20.93 -5.32 8.64
N ARG A 178 -20.82 -5.67 7.35
CA ARG A 178 -21.67 -6.72 6.75
C ARG A 178 -21.46 -8.08 7.40
N VAL A 179 -20.21 -8.45 7.70
CA VAL A 179 -19.87 -9.65 8.45
C VAL A 179 -20.47 -9.60 9.85
N TRP A 180 -20.33 -8.48 10.57
CA TRP A 180 -20.86 -8.31 11.93
C TRP A 180 -22.39 -8.41 11.99
N LEU A 181 -23.10 -7.88 10.98
CA LEU A 181 -24.56 -8.04 10.85
C LEU A 181 -24.98 -9.50 10.58
N CYS A 182 -24.11 -10.29 9.97
CA CYS A 182 -24.38 -11.69 9.67
C CYS A 182 -24.22 -12.55 10.92
N ARG A 183 -25.34 -13.01 11.50
CA ARG A 183 -25.35 -13.89 12.68
C ARG A 183 -25.15 -15.37 12.37
N GLN A 184 -24.79 -15.72 11.13
CA GLN A 184 -24.58 -17.11 10.73
C GLN A 184 -23.14 -17.55 11.02
N GLU A 185 -22.96 -18.84 11.32
CA GLU A 185 -21.62 -19.42 11.52
C GLU A 185 -20.77 -19.40 10.22
N ALA A 186 -21.44 -19.51 9.07
CA ALA A 186 -20.83 -19.39 7.74
C ALA A 186 -21.56 -18.32 6.93
N ILE A 187 -20.79 -17.46 6.26
CA ILE A 187 -21.35 -16.38 5.44
C ILE A 187 -21.69 -16.95 4.06
N ASP A 188 -22.98 -17.16 3.84
CA ASP A 188 -23.55 -17.48 2.54
C ASP A 188 -24.54 -16.39 2.11
N CYS A 189 -24.05 -15.42 1.32
CA CYS A 189 -24.90 -14.37 0.79
C CYS A 189 -25.91 -14.87 -0.25
N SER A 190 -25.70 -16.05 -0.85
CA SER A 190 -26.60 -16.60 -1.87
C SER A 190 -27.87 -17.20 -1.25
N ASN A 191 -27.77 -17.71 -0.02
CA ASN A 191 -28.87 -18.34 0.71
C ASN A 191 -29.37 -17.49 1.89
N CYS A 192 -29.24 -16.17 1.78
CA CYS A 192 -29.61 -15.24 2.84
C CYS A 192 -31.13 -15.02 2.87
N SER A 193 -31.82 -15.59 3.86
CA SER A 193 -33.27 -15.42 4.06
C SER A 193 -33.63 -13.97 4.41
N SER A 194 -34.79 -13.50 3.95
CA SER A 194 -35.22 -12.12 4.13
C SER A 194 -35.49 -11.78 5.59
N SER A 195 -34.79 -10.76 6.10
CA SER A 195 -35.04 -10.10 7.38
C SER A 195 -34.67 -8.62 7.27
N GLN A 196 -35.15 -7.75 8.18
CA GLN A 196 -34.79 -6.32 8.18
C GLN A 196 -33.27 -6.08 8.27
N VAL A 197 -32.54 -6.97 8.96
CA VAL A 197 -31.07 -6.95 9.03
C VAL A 197 -30.44 -7.14 7.64
N MET A 198 -31.09 -7.89 6.75
CA MET A 198 -30.59 -8.14 5.40
C MET A 198 -30.79 -6.96 4.45
N ASP A 199 -31.79 -6.10 4.67
CA ASP A 199 -31.94 -4.88 3.88
C ASP A 199 -30.78 -3.92 4.13
N ILE A 200 -30.35 -3.78 5.40
CA ILE A 200 -29.17 -3.00 5.78
C ILE A 200 -27.91 -3.60 5.16
N CYS A 201 -27.71 -4.92 5.26
CA CYS A 201 -26.55 -5.59 4.68
C CYS A 201 -26.45 -5.41 3.15
N ARG A 202 -27.59 -5.46 2.45
CA ARG A 202 -27.66 -5.19 1.00
C ARG A 202 -27.37 -3.73 0.66
N ALA A 203 -27.87 -2.78 1.46
CA ALA A 203 -27.57 -1.37 1.27
C ALA A 203 -26.08 -1.08 1.47
N LEU A 204 -25.47 -1.64 2.52
CA LEU A 204 -24.04 -1.51 2.80
C LEU A 204 -23.16 -2.04 1.66
N ALA A 205 -23.60 -3.05 0.89
CA ALA A 205 -22.81 -3.57 -0.23
C ALA A 205 -22.51 -2.52 -1.32
N TRP A 206 -23.27 -1.42 -1.37
CA TRP A 206 -23.07 -0.31 -2.31
C TRP A 206 -22.31 0.88 -1.71
N ILE A 207 -21.90 0.79 -0.43
CA ILE A 207 -21.19 1.85 0.28
C ILE A 207 -19.69 1.54 0.26
N LEU A 208 -18.90 2.57 0.02
CA LEU A 208 -17.43 2.53 0.07
C LEU A 208 -16.91 3.00 1.42
N ASP A 209 -15.73 2.52 1.82
CA ASP A 209 -15.10 2.93 3.08
C ASP A 209 -14.89 4.45 3.14
N ARG A 210 -14.51 5.08 2.02
CA ARG A 210 -14.39 6.55 1.95
C ARG A 210 -15.69 7.31 2.25
N GLN A 211 -16.85 6.71 1.95
CA GLN A 211 -18.15 7.31 2.25
C GLN A 211 -18.50 7.12 3.72
N LEU A 212 -18.20 5.94 4.27
CA LEU A 212 -18.34 5.64 5.70
C LEU A 212 -17.47 6.60 6.53
N PHE A 213 -16.23 6.82 6.14
CA PHE A 213 -15.29 7.73 6.80
C PHE A 213 -15.55 9.22 6.53
N GLY A 214 -16.53 9.55 5.68
CA GLY A 214 -17.04 10.92 5.57
C GLY A 214 -17.70 11.44 6.85
N LEU A 215 -17.89 10.58 7.85
CA LEU A 215 -18.38 10.93 9.19
C LEU A 215 -17.28 11.50 10.11
N LEU A 216 -16.00 11.34 9.75
CA LEU A 216 -14.87 11.86 10.54
C LEU A 216 -14.78 13.38 10.47
N GLY A 217 -14.41 14.01 11.59
CA GLY A 217 -14.05 15.42 11.64
C GLY A 217 -12.71 15.71 10.96
N ALA A 218 -12.40 16.99 10.78
CA ALA A 218 -11.16 17.41 10.16
C ALA A 218 -9.93 16.93 10.97
N GLY A 219 -9.08 16.12 10.32
CA GLY A 219 -7.87 15.56 10.93
C GLY A 219 -8.12 14.37 11.86
N GLU A 220 -9.38 13.99 12.12
CA GLU A 220 -9.69 12.78 12.87
C GLU A 220 -9.36 11.54 12.04
N ARG A 221 -9.02 10.47 12.76
CA ARG A 221 -8.89 9.13 12.16
C ARG A 221 -9.83 8.14 12.83
N SER A 222 -10.11 7.05 12.13
CA SER A 222 -10.82 5.91 12.68
C SER A 222 -9.88 4.99 13.51
N GLU A 223 -10.40 3.86 13.99
CA GLU A 223 -9.57 2.79 14.54
C GLU A 223 -8.62 2.23 13.48
N ILE A 224 -7.51 1.63 13.93
CA ILE A 224 -6.59 0.93 13.05
C ILE A 224 -7.17 -0.46 12.70
N PHE A 225 -7.12 -0.80 11.42
CA PHE A 225 -7.56 -2.07 10.87
C PHE A 225 -6.38 -2.87 10.30
N ASP A 226 -6.35 -4.16 10.63
CA ASP A 226 -5.56 -5.13 9.88
C ASP A 226 -6.29 -5.50 8.59
N SER A 227 -5.56 -5.54 7.47
CA SER A 227 -6.09 -6.07 6.21
C SER A 227 -6.02 -7.61 6.20
N THR A 228 -7.07 -8.25 5.69
CA THR A 228 -7.11 -9.70 5.42
C THR A 228 -6.49 -10.11 4.08
N SER A 229 -5.70 -9.22 3.46
CA SER A 229 -4.89 -9.55 2.30
C SER A 229 -4.03 -10.79 2.54
N ALA A 230 -4.11 -11.78 1.66
CA ALA A 230 -3.32 -13.01 1.82
C ALA A 230 -1.82 -12.76 1.64
N ILE A 231 -1.43 -11.81 0.75
CA ILE A 231 0.00 -11.52 0.54
C ILE A 231 0.67 -10.96 1.80
N LEU A 232 -0.08 -10.34 2.71
CA LEU A 232 0.45 -9.80 3.98
C LEU A 232 0.92 -10.88 4.96
N GLU A 233 0.55 -12.15 4.78
CA GLU A 233 1.14 -13.25 5.57
C GLU A 233 2.65 -13.36 5.34
N ARG A 234 3.13 -12.93 4.16
CA ARG A 234 4.56 -12.92 3.82
C ARG A 234 5.31 -11.68 4.30
N TYR A 235 4.63 -10.68 4.87
CA TYR A 235 5.26 -9.44 5.33
C TYR A 235 5.88 -9.56 6.72
N GLY A 236 5.54 -10.61 7.48
CA GLY A 236 6.06 -10.83 8.82
C GLY A 236 5.69 -9.68 9.76
N ILE A 237 6.69 -9.06 10.39
CA ILE A 237 6.49 -7.92 11.30
C ILE A 237 6.08 -6.63 10.57
N HIS A 238 6.27 -6.55 9.26
CA HIS A 238 5.96 -5.37 8.44
C HIS A 238 4.53 -5.41 7.88
N ARG A 239 3.61 -6.15 8.51
CA ARG A 239 2.21 -6.20 8.09
C ARG A 239 1.63 -4.78 8.00
N ILE A 240 0.95 -4.51 6.90
CA ILE A 240 0.35 -3.21 6.62
C ILE A 240 -1.01 -3.11 7.30
N GLN A 241 -1.23 -1.96 7.95
CA GLN A 241 -2.47 -1.56 8.60
C GLN A 241 -2.98 -0.28 7.96
N PHE A 242 -4.26 0.02 8.15
CA PHE A 242 -4.91 1.21 7.62
C PHE A 242 -5.94 1.76 8.62
N PHE A 243 -6.37 3.01 8.45
CA PHE A 243 -7.32 3.70 9.33
C PHE A 243 -8.05 4.84 8.58
#